data_AF-Q5T4F4-F1
#
_entry.id   AF-Q5T4F4-F1
#
_cell.length_a   1.000
_cell.length_b   1.000
_cell.length_c   1.000
_cell.angle_alpha   90.00
_cell.angle_beta   90.00
_cell.angle_gamma   90.00
#
_symmetry.space_group_name_H-M   'P 1'
#
loop_
_entity.id
_entity.type
_entity.pdbx_description
1 polymer ?
#
loop_
_entity_poly.entity_id
_entity_poly.type
_entity_poly.pdbx_seq_one_letter_code
_entity_poly.pdbx_strand_id
1 'polypeptide(L)'
;MQTSEREGSGPELSPSVMPEAPLESPPFPTKSPAFDLFNLVLSYKRLEIYLEPLKDAGDGVRYLLRWQMPLCSLLTCLGLNVLFLTLNEGAWYSVGALMISVPALLGYLQEVCRARLPDSELMRRKYHSVRQEDLQRGRLSRPEAVAEVKSFLIQLEAFLSRLCCTCEAAYRVLHWENPVVSSQFYGALLGTVCMLYLLPLCWVLTLLNSTLFLGNVEFFRVVSEYRASLQQRMNPKQEEHAFESPPPPDVGGKDGLMDSTPALTPTEDLTPGSVEEAEEAEPDEEFKDAIEETHLVVLEDDEGAPCPAEDELALQDNGFLSKNEVLRSKVSRLTERLRKRYPTNNFGNCTGCSATFSVLKKRRSCSNCGNSFCSRCCSFKVPKSSMGATAPEAQRETVFVCASCNQTLSK
;
A
#
# COMPACT_ATOMS: atom_id res chain seq x y z
N MET A 1 60.32 -1.21 -33.98
CA MET A 1 61.12 -0.01 -33.68
C MET A 1 61.24 0.10 -32.17
N GLN A 2 62.45 -0.18 -31.68
CA GLN A 2 63.14 0.27 -30.44
C GLN A 2 62.34 0.59 -29.17
N THR A 3 62.72 0.21 -27.94
CA THR A 3 63.66 -0.77 -27.32
C THR A 3 63.68 -0.45 -25.82
N SER A 4 64.18 -1.41 -25.02
CA SER A 4 64.79 -1.26 -23.68
C SER A 4 63.81 -1.37 -22.51
N GLU A 5 63.63 -2.53 -21.83
CA GLU A 5 64.58 -3.43 -21.17
C GLU A 5 65.43 -2.78 -20.06
N ARG A 6 65.24 -3.27 -18.82
CA ARG A 6 66.34 -3.56 -17.91
C ARG A 6 65.96 -4.69 -16.93
N GLU A 7 66.70 -5.78 -17.09
CA GLU A 7 66.76 -7.03 -16.33
C GLU A 7 67.35 -6.88 -14.90
N GLY A 8 67.19 -7.96 -14.12
CA GLY A 8 68.03 -8.33 -12.98
C GLY A 8 67.43 -9.54 -12.22
N SER A 9 67.51 -10.75 -12.78
CA SER A 9 68.43 -11.85 -12.37
C SER A 9 67.95 -12.72 -11.20
N GLY A 10 67.64 -14.00 -11.50
CA GLY A 10 67.37 -15.10 -10.54
C GLY A 10 68.67 -15.71 -9.95
N PRO A 11 68.78 -17.04 -9.69
CA PRO A 11 67.80 -18.13 -9.78
C PRO A 11 67.86 -19.20 -8.63
N GLU A 12 66.88 -20.12 -8.66
CA GLU A 12 66.90 -21.57 -8.36
C GLU A 12 67.36 -22.22 -7.01
N LEU A 13 66.58 -23.28 -6.69
CA LEU A 13 66.92 -24.57 -6.04
C LEU A 13 66.76 -24.76 -4.52
N SER A 14 65.55 -25.19 -4.13
CA SER A 14 65.20 -26.47 -3.44
C SER A 14 65.73 -26.84 -2.02
N PRO A 15 64.99 -27.72 -1.29
CA PRO A 15 64.57 -27.45 0.09
C PRO A 15 65.17 -28.41 1.13
N SER A 16 65.23 -27.99 2.41
CA SER A 16 65.05 -28.85 3.60
C SER A 16 65.15 -28.02 4.89
N VAL A 17 64.45 -28.49 5.93
CA VAL A 17 64.56 -28.13 7.37
C VAL A 17 63.65 -27.00 7.87
N MET A 18 62.56 -27.43 8.51
CA MET A 18 61.68 -26.69 9.44
C MET A 18 62.46 -26.00 10.57
N PRO A 19 61.92 -24.90 11.12
CA PRO A 19 61.54 -24.96 12.53
C PRO A 19 60.16 -24.35 12.83
N GLU A 20 59.57 -24.87 13.90
CA GLU A 20 58.25 -24.57 14.47
C GLU A 20 57.89 -23.07 14.50
N ALA A 21 56.69 -22.74 13.98
CA ALA A 21 55.99 -21.49 14.24
C ALA A 21 54.67 -21.81 14.97
N PRO A 22 54.24 -21.00 15.95
CA PRO A 22 53.10 -21.32 16.80
C PRO A 22 51.80 -21.36 15.99
N LEU A 23 50.91 -22.30 16.34
CA LEU A 23 49.54 -22.38 15.84
C LEU A 23 48.83 -21.02 16.05
N GLU A 24 48.69 -20.23 14.99
CA GLU A 24 47.76 -19.11 14.94
C GLU A 24 46.33 -19.66 14.97
N SER A 25 45.64 -19.41 16.08
CA SER A 25 44.22 -19.68 16.26
C SER A 25 43.38 -18.98 15.18
N PRO A 26 42.35 -19.63 14.60
CA PRO A 26 41.51 -19.03 13.58
C PRO A 26 40.74 -17.82 14.17
N PRO A 27 40.49 -16.76 13.38
CA PRO A 27 39.75 -15.62 13.86
C PRO A 27 38.32 -16.06 14.23
N PHE A 28 37.92 -15.74 15.45
CA PHE A 28 36.58 -15.97 15.99
C PHE A 28 35.50 -15.51 14.99
N PRO A 29 34.38 -16.25 14.86
CA PRO A 29 33.35 -15.96 13.88
C PRO A 29 32.83 -14.54 14.09
N THR A 30 32.98 -13.74 13.04
CA THR A 30 32.48 -12.38 12.89
C THR A 30 31.06 -12.26 13.42
N LYS A 31 30.85 -11.24 14.27
CA LYS A 31 29.55 -10.75 14.74
C LYS A 31 28.49 -10.92 13.63
N SER A 32 27.37 -11.53 13.97
CA SER A 32 26.18 -11.59 13.12
C SER A 32 25.94 -10.21 12.49
N PRO A 33 25.66 -10.12 11.18
CA PRO A 33 25.41 -8.84 10.55
C PRO A 33 24.20 -8.22 11.24
N ALA A 34 24.44 -7.21 12.08
CA ALA A 34 23.38 -6.44 12.70
C ALA A 34 22.54 -5.87 11.55
N PHE A 35 21.25 -6.19 11.54
CA PHE A 35 20.31 -5.69 10.54
C PHE A 35 20.27 -4.17 10.63
N ASP A 36 20.97 -3.52 9.69
CA ASP A 36 21.02 -2.06 9.66
C ASP A 36 19.80 -1.54 8.90
N LEU A 37 18.81 -1.11 9.68
CA LEU A 37 17.57 -0.51 9.20
C LEU A 37 17.84 0.70 8.28
N PHE A 38 18.96 1.40 8.47
CA PHE A 38 19.35 2.51 7.59
C PHE A 38 19.78 2.00 6.21
N ASN A 39 20.56 0.92 6.14
CA ASN A 39 20.91 0.28 4.88
C ASN A 39 19.67 -0.26 4.16
N LEU A 40 18.68 -0.78 4.89
CA LEU A 40 17.40 -1.19 4.31
C LEU A 40 16.67 -0.01 3.66
N VAL A 41 16.50 1.11 4.37
CA VAL A 41 15.86 2.32 3.82
C VAL A 41 16.61 2.85 2.61
N LEU A 42 17.94 2.88 2.65
CA LEU A 42 18.76 3.27 1.49
C LEU A 42 18.58 2.33 0.30
N SER A 43 18.56 1.01 0.54
CA SER A 43 18.34 0.02 -0.51
C SER A 43 16.93 0.11 -1.10
N TYR A 44 15.92 0.42 -0.28
CA TYR A 44 14.56 0.66 -0.71
C TYR A 44 14.45 1.91 -1.59
N LYS A 45 15.02 3.04 -1.17
CA LYS A 45 15.04 4.28 -1.98
C LYS A 45 15.76 4.06 -3.31
N ARG A 46 16.86 3.28 -3.29
CA ARG A 46 17.56 2.88 -4.50
C ARG A 46 16.68 2.02 -5.41
N LEU A 47 15.93 1.06 -4.87
CA LEU A 47 14.98 0.25 -5.62
C LEU A 47 13.85 1.09 -6.21
N GLU A 48 13.33 2.07 -5.48
CA GLU A 48 12.30 3.00 -5.96
C GLU A 48 12.77 3.79 -7.19
N ILE A 49 14.01 4.29 -7.15
CA ILE A 49 14.64 4.97 -8.30
C ILE A 49 14.79 4.01 -9.50
N TYR A 50 15.19 2.75 -9.27
CA TYR A 50 15.26 1.77 -10.35
C TYR A 50 13.89 1.33 -10.90
N LEU A 51 12.83 1.43 -10.09
CA LEU A 51 11.45 1.13 -10.48
C LEU A 51 10.75 2.30 -11.18
N GLU A 52 11.28 3.52 -11.12
CA GLU A 52 10.70 4.71 -11.75
C GLU A 52 10.44 4.51 -13.26
N PRO A 53 11.39 3.99 -14.07
CA PRO A 53 11.14 3.71 -15.49
C PRO A 53 10.06 2.64 -15.73
N LEU A 54 9.97 1.64 -14.83
CA LEU A 54 8.96 0.59 -14.93
C LEU A 54 7.57 1.13 -14.58
N LYS A 55 7.50 2.03 -13.60
CA LYS A 55 6.28 2.75 -13.23
C LYS A 55 5.83 3.65 -14.38
N ASP A 56 6.73 4.42 -14.97
CA ASP A 56 6.44 5.29 -16.11
C ASP A 56 5.98 4.48 -17.33
N ALA A 57 6.66 3.35 -17.63
CA ALA A 57 6.22 2.43 -18.67
C ALA A 57 4.84 1.85 -18.37
N GLY A 58 4.58 1.46 -17.12
CA GLY A 58 3.28 0.99 -16.66
C GLY A 58 2.18 2.05 -16.78
N ASP A 59 2.49 3.30 -16.49
CA ASP A 59 1.57 4.44 -16.64
C ASP A 59 1.33 4.75 -18.13
N GLY A 60 2.33 4.63 -19.00
CA GLY A 60 2.17 4.70 -20.44
C GLY A 60 1.28 3.58 -21.01
N VAL A 61 1.46 2.33 -20.54
CA VAL A 61 0.58 1.21 -20.91
C VAL A 61 -0.85 1.45 -20.42
N ARG A 62 -1.03 1.91 -19.17
CA ARG A 62 -2.36 2.29 -18.66
C ARG A 62 -2.99 3.42 -19.46
N TYR A 63 -2.20 4.40 -19.89
CA TYR A 63 -2.65 5.50 -20.72
C TYR A 63 -3.22 5.01 -22.06
N LEU A 64 -2.53 4.07 -22.71
CA LEU A 64 -3.01 3.39 -23.92
C LEU A 64 -4.28 2.56 -23.64
N LEU A 65 -4.29 1.76 -22.58
CA LEU A 65 -5.44 0.93 -22.21
C LEU A 65 -6.66 1.74 -21.77
N ARG A 66 -6.47 2.96 -21.26
CA ARG A 66 -7.55 3.90 -20.90
C ARG A 66 -8.11 4.68 -22.10
N TRP A 67 -7.63 4.41 -23.32
CA TRP A 67 -8.11 5.06 -24.55
C TRP A 67 -8.03 6.60 -24.52
N GLN A 68 -7.08 7.18 -23.78
CA GLN A 68 -6.90 8.64 -23.74
C GLN A 68 -6.50 9.21 -25.11
N MET A 69 -5.79 8.41 -25.93
CA MET A 69 -5.53 8.68 -27.35
C MET A 69 -6.10 7.54 -28.20
N PRO A 70 -7.37 7.63 -28.65
CA PRO A 70 -8.08 6.48 -29.21
C PRO A 70 -7.46 5.94 -30.50
N LEU A 71 -6.89 6.81 -31.33
CA LEU A 71 -6.21 6.39 -32.57
C LEU A 71 -4.92 5.62 -32.27
N CYS A 72 -4.09 6.10 -31.34
CA CYS A 72 -2.88 5.41 -30.94
C CYS A 72 -3.20 4.06 -30.28
N SER A 73 -4.16 4.03 -29.35
CA SER A 73 -4.62 2.79 -28.72
C SER A 73 -5.15 1.78 -29.74
N LEU A 74 -5.94 2.23 -30.72
CA LEU A 74 -6.45 1.38 -31.79
C LEU A 74 -5.32 0.86 -32.69
N LEU A 75 -4.39 1.72 -33.10
CA LEU A 75 -3.24 1.33 -33.92
C LEU A 75 -2.34 0.34 -33.19
N THR A 76 -2.09 0.54 -31.91
CA THR A 76 -1.33 -0.41 -31.07
C THR A 76 -2.08 -1.73 -30.95
N CYS A 77 -3.39 -1.71 -30.69
CA CYS A 77 -4.21 -2.91 -30.60
C CYS A 77 -4.18 -3.71 -31.91
N LEU A 78 -4.43 -3.05 -33.06
CA LEU A 78 -4.40 -3.68 -34.37
C LEU A 78 -2.99 -4.15 -34.75
N GLY A 79 -1.97 -3.32 -34.52
CA GLY A 79 -0.58 -3.65 -34.81
C GLY A 79 -0.10 -4.87 -34.04
N LEU A 80 -0.43 -4.97 -32.74
CA LEU A 80 -0.12 -6.14 -31.92
C LEU A 80 -0.87 -7.39 -32.38
N ASN A 81 -2.15 -7.27 -32.73
CA ASN A 81 -2.91 -8.40 -33.29
C ASN A 81 -2.32 -8.91 -34.61
N VAL A 82 -1.99 -8.01 -35.53
CA VAL A 82 -1.34 -8.35 -36.79
C VAL A 82 0.03 -8.98 -36.53
N LEU A 83 0.83 -8.41 -35.63
CA LEU A 83 2.12 -8.97 -35.23
C LEU A 83 1.94 -10.41 -34.72
N PHE A 84 1.09 -10.64 -33.74
CA PHE A 84 0.87 -11.98 -33.18
C PHE A 84 0.35 -12.99 -34.20
N LEU A 85 -0.50 -12.59 -35.15
CA LEU A 85 -1.01 -13.46 -36.21
C LEU A 85 0.00 -13.73 -37.33
N THR A 86 0.94 -12.82 -37.58
CA THR A 86 1.92 -12.92 -38.69
C THR A 86 3.24 -13.56 -38.28
N LEU A 87 3.52 -13.67 -36.97
CA LEU A 87 4.74 -14.29 -36.46
C LEU A 87 4.73 -15.81 -36.69
N ASN A 88 5.53 -16.27 -37.65
CA ASN A 88 5.89 -17.68 -37.82
C ASN A 88 6.65 -18.22 -36.59
N GLU A 89 6.73 -19.55 -36.42
CA GLU A 89 7.40 -20.20 -35.27
C GLU A 89 8.82 -19.66 -35.00
N GLY A 90 9.61 -19.45 -36.06
CA GLY A 90 10.96 -18.86 -35.95
C GLY A 90 10.96 -17.38 -35.54
N ALA A 91 9.92 -16.64 -35.90
CA ALA A 91 9.83 -15.21 -35.63
C ALA A 91 9.54 -14.93 -34.14
N TRP A 92 8.87 -15.82 -33.42
CA TRP A 92 8.71 -15.71 -31.96
C TRP A 92 10.05 -15.65 -31.22
N TYR A 93 11.01 -16.49 -31.62
CA TYR A 93 12.37 -16.44 -31.07
C TYR A 93 13.07 -15.12 -31.40
N SER A 94 12.86 -14.58 -32.60
CA SER A 94 13.42 -13.28 -32.98
C SER A 94 12.83 -12.12 -32.17
N VAL A 95 11.53 -12.16 -31.85
CA VAL A 95 10.87 -11.16 -30.99
C VAL A 95 11.38 -11.26 -29.56
N GLY A 96 11.51 -12.48 -29.01
CA GLY A 96 12.11 -12.69 -27.69
C GLY A 96 13.56 -12.19 -27.62
N ALA A 97 14.36 -12.50 -28.65
CA ALA A 97 15.72 -12.00 -28.78
C ALA A 97 15.75 -10.47 -28.89
N LEU A 98 14.81 -9.85 -29.61
CA LEU A 98 14.70 -8.39 -29.73
C LEU A 98 14.32 -7.75 -28.39
N MET A 99 13.38 -8.33 -27.64
CA MET A 99 12.97 -7.81 -26.33
C MET A 99 14.11 -7.82 -25.30
N ILE A 100 15.05 -8.76 -25.41
CA ILE A 100 16.23 -8.82 -24.54
C ILE A 100 17.37 -7.94 -25.11
N SER A 101 17.58 -8.00 -26.42
CA SER A 101 18.70 -7.31 -27.07
C SER A 101 18.48 -5.82 -27.24
N VAL A 102 17.26 -5.31 -27.39
CA VAL A 102 17.01 -3.87 -27.51
C VAL A 102 17.38 -3.12 -26.23
N PRO A 103 16.94 -3.52 -25.02
CA PRO A 103 17.43 -2.91 -23.79
C PRO A 103 18.94 -3.07 -23.62
N ALA A 104 19.51 -4.23 -23.99
CA ALA A 104 20.95 -4.46 -23.91
C ALA A 104 21.74 -3.57 -24.88
N LEU A 105 21.25 -3.39 -26.12
CA LEU A 105 21.84 -2.54 -27.14
C LEU A 105 21.67 -1.06 -26.80
N LEU A 106 20.50 -0.65 -26.28
CA LEU A 106 20.30 0.70 -25.76
C LEU A 106 21.23 0.95 -24.57
N GLY A 107 21.40 0.00 -23.66
CA GLY A 107 22.37 0.07 -22.57
C GLY A 107 23.82 0.16 -23.08
N TYR A 108 24.19 -0.65 -24.06
CA TYR A 108 25.51 -0.63 -24.69
C TYR A 108 25.77 0.69 -25.42
N LEU A 109 24.83 1.16 -26.24
CA LEU A 109 24.91 2.45 -26.92
C LEU A 109 24.94 3.59 -25.91
N GLN A 110 24.17 3.53 -24.83
CA GLN A 110 24.23 4.52 -23.76
C GLN A 110 25.62 4.57 -23.12
N GLU A 111 26.30 3.44 -22.96
CA GLU A 111 27.66 3.36 -22.39
C GLU A 111 28.74 3.81 -23.40
N VAL A 112 28.65 3.39 -24.66
CA VAL A 112 29.59 3.81 -25.72
C VAL A 112 29.43 5.30 -26.04
N CYS A 113 28.19 5.78 -26.14
CA CYS A 113 27.90 7.19 -26.31
C CYS A 113 28.27 7.98 -25.04
N ARG A 114 28.28 7.38 -23.84
CA ARG A 114 28.75 8.04 -22.60
C ARG A 114 30.16 8.60 -22.76
N ALA A 115 31.02 7.90 -23.51
CA ALA A 115 32.39 8.34 -23.81
C ALA A 115 32.47 9.50 -24.82
N ARG A 116 31.39 9.81 -25.54
CA ARG A 116 31.32 10.88 -26.56
C ARG A 116 30.26 11.93 -26.29
N LEU A 117 29.45 11.79 -25.24
CA LEU A 117 28.38 12.72 -24.94
C LEU A 117 28.99 14.04 -24.46
N PRO A 118 28.63 15.18 -25.07
CA PRO A 118 29.10 16.49 -24.62
C PRO A 118 28.72 16.73 -23.15
N ASP A 119 29.59 17.42 -22.41
CA ASP A 119 29.47 17.65 -20.96
C ASP A 119 28.10 18.17 -20.51
N SER A 120 27.34 18.82 -21.39
CA SER A 120 25.97 19.30 -21.13
C SER A 120 24.95 18.18 -20.86
N GLU A 121 25.02 17.04 -21.55
CA GLU A 121 24.12 15.90 -21.27
C GLU A 121 24.62 15.04 -20.10
N LEU A 122 25.95 14.98 -19.92
CA LEU A 122 26.56 14.44 -18.71
C LEU A 122 26.15 15.24 -17.47
N MET A 123 25.99 16.56 -17.57
CA MET A 123 25.44 17.39 -16.47
C MET A 123 23.98 17.07 -16.15
N ARG A 124 23.14 16.85 -17.17
CA ARG A 124 21.73 16.47 -16.95
C ARG A 124 21.59 15.09 -16.31
N ARG A 125 22.43 14.12 -16.71
CA ARG A 125 22.51 12.81 -16.06
C ARG A 125 23.19 12.87 -14.70
N LYS A 126 24.16 13.79 -14.50
CA LYS A 126 24.72 14.09 -13.18
C LYS A 126 23.63 14.58 -12.24
N TYR A 127 22.61 15.30 -12.69
CA TYR A 127 21.48 15.66 -11.83
C TYR A 127 20.75 14.42 -11.26
N HIS A 128 20.60 13.36 -12.06
CA HIS A 128 20.04 12.08 -11.59
C HIS A 128 21.03 11.28 -10.72
N SER A 129 22.33 11.31 -11.01
CA SER A 129 23.33 10.67 -10.14
C SER A 129 23.57 11.46 -8.85
N VAL A 130 23.37 12.77 -8.85
CA VAL A 130 23.43 13.65 -7.67
C VAL A 130 22.28 13.29 -6.75
N ARG A 131 21.08 12.97 -7.25
CA ARG A 131 20.02 12.38 -6.41
C ARG A 131 20.43 11.06 -5.74
N GLN A 132 21.32 10.29 -6.38
CA GLN A 132 21.87 9.03 -5.85
C GLN A 132 23.06 9.27 -4.89
N GLU A 133 23.85 10.32 -5.10
CA GLU A 133 24.93 10.77 -4.22
C GLU A 133 24.41 11.57 -3.01
N ASP A 134 23.28 12.25 -3.13
CA ASP A 134 22.57 12.95 -2.06
C ASP A 134 22.07 11.96 -0.99
N LEU A 135 21.73 10.73 -1.41
CA LEU A 135 21.44 9.62 -0.50
C LEU A 135 22.69 9.08 0.22
N GLN A 136 23.91 9.37 -0.26
CA GLN A 136 25.17 8.87 0.32
C GLN A 136 26.04 9.96 0.98
N ARG A 137 25.85 11.26 0.70
CA ARG A 137 26.79 12.33 1.14
C ARG A 137 26.24 13.32 2.17
N GLY A 138 24.95 13.34 2.46
CA GLY A 138 24.44 14.03 3.64
C GLY A 138 24.37 13.05 4.81
N ARG A 139 25.11 13.30 5.90
CA ARG A 139 24.78 12.69 7.21
C ARG A 139 23.32 13.06 7.50
N LEU A 140 22.36 12.23 7.09
CA LEU A 140 20.96 12.41 7.48
C LEU A 140 20.96 12.60 8.98
N SER A 141 20.38 13.71 9.42
CA SER A 141 20.29 13.98 10.85
C SER A 141 19.59 12.79 11.50
N ARG A 142 20.03 12.35 12.69
CA ARG A 142 19.39 11.23 13.42
C ARG A 142 17.85 11.31 13.41
N PRO A 143 17.20 12.47 13.60
CA PRO A 143 15.74 12.54 13.51
C PRO A 143 15.17 12.29 12.10
N GLU A 144 15.85 12.75 11.05
CA GLU A 144 15.39 12.55 9.67
C GLU A 144 15.54 11.10 9.21
N ALA A 145 16.63 10.43 9.61
CA ALA A 145 16.80 9.00 9.40
C ALA A 145 15.69 8.19 10.10
N VAL A 146 15.34 8.56 11.34
CA VAL A 146 14.24 7.92 12.08
C VAL A 146 12.88 8.18 11.41
N ALA A 147 12.65 9.37 10.87
CA ALA A 147 11.43 9.69 10.14
C ALA A 147 11.28 8.86 8.85
N GLU A 148 12.34 8.76 8.05
CA GLU A 148 12.35 7.95 6.82
C GLU A 148 12.17 6.46 7.11
N VAL A 149 12.83 5.95 8.17
CA VAL A 149 12.62 4.60 8.68
C VAL A 149 11.16 4.38 9.09
N LYS A 150 10.56 5.33 9.82
CA LYS A 150 9.16 5.25 10.24
C LYS A 150 8.21 5.22 9.04
N SER A 151 8.40 6.09 8.05
CA SER A 151 7.58 6.06 6.83
C SER A 151 7.75 4.76 6.06
N PHE A 152 8.98 4.24 5.95
CA PHE A 152 9.24 2.95 5.31
C PHE A 152 8.53 1.80 6.05
N LEU A 153 8.58 1.76 7.38
CA LEU A 153 7.90 0.74 8.18
C LEU A 153 6.38 0.81 8.01
N ILE A 154 5.79 2.00 7.99
CA ILE A 154 4.35 2.18 7.75
C ILE A 154 3.98 1.67 6.35
N GLN A 155 4.78 2.01 5.34
CA GLN A 155 4.53 1.56 3.96
C GLN A 155 4.70 0.05 3.81
N LEU A 156 5.69 -0.53 4.49
CA LEU A 156 5.92 -1.96 4.53
C LEU A 156 4.78 -2.69 5.25
N GLU A 157 4.29 -2.16 6.38
CA GLU A 157 3.13 -2.71 7.10
C GLU A 157 1.88 -2.70 6.21
N ALA A 158 1.61 -1.58 5.52
CA ALA A 158 0.48 -1.48 4.60
C ALA A 158 0.60 -2.48 3.43
N PHE A 159 1.82 -2.64 2.88
CA PHE A 159 2.11 -3.59 1.83
C PHE A 159 1.93 -5.04 2.29
N LEU A 160 2.52 -5.41 3.43
CA LEU A 160 2.40 -6.74 4.02
C LEU A 160 0.95 -7.05 4.41
N SER A 161 0.22 -6.10 4.99
CA SER A 161 -1.21 -6.27 5.30
C SER A 161 -2.02 -6.54 4.03
N ARG A 162 -1.76 -5.79 2.94
CA ARG A 162 -2.41 -6.03 1.64
C ARG A 162 -2.06 -7.41 1.10
N LEU A 163 -0.79 -7.81 1.16
CA LEU A 163 -0.34 -9.14 0.73
C LEU A 163 -1.01 -10.24 1.56
N CYS A 164 -1.04 -10.12 2.88
CA CYS A 164 -1.73 -11.05 3.77
C CYS A 164 -3.22 -11.15 3.42
N CYS A 165 -3.92 -10.03 3.22
CA CYS A 165 -5.32 -10.05 2.81
C CYS A 165 -5.51 -10.75 1.44
N THR A 166 -4.61 -10.52 0.48
CA THR A 166 -4.68 -11.22 -0.82
C THR A 166 -4.36 -12.71 -0.70
N CYS A 167 -3.41 -13.09 0.15
CA CYS A 167 -3.08 -14.49 0.43
C CYS A 167 -4.22 -15.19 1.17
N GLU A 168 -4.86 -14.53 2.14
CA GLU A 168 -6.07 -15.05 2.77
C GLU A 168 -7.20 -15.22 1.75
N ALA A 169 -7.45 -14.23 0.89
CA ALA A 169 -8.46 -14.35 -0.15
C ALA A 169 -8.14 -15.52 -1.11
N ALA A 170 -6.88 -15.67 -1.54
CA ALA A 170 -6.44 -16.79 -2.36
C ALA A 170 -6.61 -18.14 -1.62
N TYR A 171 -6.25 -18.19 -0.34
CA TYR A 171 -6.43 -19.37 0.50
C TYR A 171 -7.90 -19.77 0.62
N ARG A 172 -8.83 -18.81 0.82
CA ARG A 172 -10.28 -19.08 0.89
C ARG A 172 -10.83 -19.70 -0.40
N VAL A 173 -10.31 -19.27 -1.55
CA VAL A 173 -10.64 -19.83 -2.88
C VAL A 173 -10.05 -21.24 -3.05
N LEU A 174 -8.79 -21.44 -2.65
CA LEU A 174 -8.12 -22.75 -2.74
C LEU A 174 -8.73 -23.79 -1.79
N HIS A 175 -9.15 -23.36 -0.60
CA HIS A 175 -9.77 -24.21 0.41
C HIS A 175 -11.27 -24.48 0.13
N TRP A 176 -11.83 -23.94 -0.95
CA TRP A 176 -13.25 -24.14 -1.30
C TRP A 176 -14.23 -23.64 -0.22
N GLU A 177 -13.91 -22.56 0.50
CA GLU A 177 -14.83 -22.01 1.52
C GLU A 177 -16.12 -21.49 0.87
N ASN A 178 -16.01 -20.85 -0.29
CA ASN A 178 -17.14 -20.46 -1.13
C ASN A 178 -17.14 -21.32 -2.41
N PRO A 179 -18.03 -22.33 -2.53
CA PRO A 179 -17.99 -23.26 -3.65
C PRO A 179 -18.27 -22.58 -5.00
N VAL A 180 -19.08 -21.51 -5.02
CA VAL A 180 -19.37 -20.75 -6.26
C VAL A 180 -18.14 -20.02 -6.78
N VAL A 181 -17.44 -19.28 -5.91
CA VAL A 181 -16.23 -18.52 -6.30
C VAL A 181 -15.09 -19.49 -6.65
N SER A 182 -14.94 -20.55 -5.86
CA SER A 182 -13.88 -21.55 -6.08
C SER A 182 -14.11 -22.31 -7.38
N SER A 183 -15.33 -22.75 -7.68
CA SER A 183 -15.64 -23.42 -8.96
C SER A 183 -15.46 -22.49 -10.17
N GLN A 184 -15.81 -21.20 -10.07
CA GLN A 184 -15.51 -20.22 -11.11
C GLN A 184 -14.00 -20.07 -11.32
N PHE A 185 -13.21 -20.01 -10.25
CA PHE A 185 -11.75 -19.90 -10.34
C PHE A 185 -11.12 -21.14 -11.00
N TYR A 186 -11.44 -22.35 -10.52
CA TYR A 186 -10.91 -23.58 -11.11
C TYR A 186 -11.43 -23.83 -12.52
N GLY A 187 -12.69 -23.50 -12.80
CA GLY A 187 -13.27 -23.58 -14.14
C GLY A 187 -12.61 -22.61 -15.13
N ALA A 188 -12.35 -21.38 -14.71
CA ALA A 188 -11.60 -20.41 -15.50
C ALA A 188 -10.15 -20.87 -15.71
N LEU A 189 -9.47 -21.36 -14.66
CA LEU A 189 -8.11 -21.90 -14.75
C LEU A 189 -8.05 -23.07 -15.73
N LEU A 190 -8.94 -24.06 -15.59
CA LEU A 190 -9.03 -25.18 -16.51
C LEU A 190 -9.33 -24.71 -17.94
N GLY A 191 -10.27 -23.77 -18.11
CA GLY A 191 -10.57 -23.14 -19.40
C GLY A 191 -9.34 -22.49 -20.02
N THR A 192 -8.54 -21.75 -19.24
CA THR A 192 -7.30 -21.12 -19.74
C THR A 192 -6.25 -22.15 -20.15
N VAL A 193 -6.07 -23.23 -19.38
CA VAL A 193 -5.15 -24.32 -19.73
C VAL A 193 -5.61 -25.03 -21.01
N CYS A 194 -6.91 -25.33 -21.12
CA CYS A 194 -7.50 -25.90 -22.34
C CYS A 194 -7.29 -24.99 -23.55
N MET A 195 -7.51 -23.67 -23.42
CA MET A 195 -7.27 -22.73 -24.51
C MET A 195 -5.80 -22.69 -24.92
N LEU A 196 -4.86 -22.71 -23.97
CA LEU A 196 -3.42 -22.74 -24.25
C LEU A 196 -2.96 -24.03 -24.93
N TYR A 197 -3.63 -25.16 -24.65
CA TYR A 197 -3.31 -26.45 -25.25
C TYR A 197 -3.95 -26.62 -26.64
N LEU A 198 -5.18 -26.13 -26.82
CA LEU A 198 -5.96 -26.34 -28.05
C LEU A 198 -5.69 -25.25 -29.11
N LEU A 199 -5.45 -24.01 -28.69
CA LEU A 199 -5.19 -22.91 -29.61
C LEU A 199 -3.68 -22.67 -29.76
N PRO A 200 -3.20 -22.42 -31.00
CA PRO A 200 -1.87 -21.89 -31.19
C PRO A 200 -1.67 -20.61 -30.36
N LEU A 201 -0.49 -20.46 -29.75
CA LEU A 201 -0.17 -19.35 -28.85
C LEU A 201 -0.49 -17.96 -29.45
N CYS A 202 -0.38 -17.81 -30.78
CA CYS A 202 -0.75 -16.58 -31.48
C CYS A 202 -2.22 -16.18 -31.23
N TRP A 203 -3.16 -17.12 -31.29
CA TRP A 203 -4.57 -16.86 -31.06
C TRP A 203 -4.86 -16.51 -29.60
N VAL A 204 -4.16 -17.16 -28.66
CA VAL A 204 -4.31 -16.82 -27.25
C VAL A 204 -3.85 -15.39 -26.99
N LEU A 205 -2.71 -14.99 -27.57
CA LEU A 205 -2.16 -13.64 -27.41
C LEU A 205 -3.02 -12.58 -28.12
N THR A 206 -3.60 -12.87 -29.27
CA THR A 206 -4.52 -11.95 -29.96
C THR A 206 -5.82 -11.76 -29.19
N LEU A 207 -6.38 -12.84 -28.65
CA LEU A 207 -7.56 -12.78 -27.78
C LEU A 207 -7.25 -12.01 -26.49
N LEU A 208 -6.10 -12.25 -25.86
CA LEU A 208 -5.68 -11.51 -24.67
C LEU A 208 -5.50 -10.02 -24.97
N ASN A 209 -4.81 -9.68 -26.07
CA ASN A 209 -4.64 -8.30 -26.48
C ASN A 209 -5.98 -7.62 -26.77
N SER A 210 -6.87 -8.31 -27.48
CA SER A 210 -8.20 -7.80 -27.79
C SER A 210 -9.03 -7.60 -26.52
N THR A 211 -8.98 -8.51 -25.55
CA THR A 211 -9.69 -8.36 -24.27
C THR A 211 -9.11 -7.24 -23.41
N LEU A 212 -7.78 -7.03 -23.40
CA LEU A 212 -7.15 -5.93 -22.66
C LEU A 212 -7.55 -4.55 -23.21
N PHE A 213 -7.55 -4.38 -24.53
CA PHE A 213 -7.91 -3.09 -25.14
C PHE A 213 -9.43 -2.88 -25.21
N LEU A 214 -10.20 -3.86 -25.67
CA LEU A 214 -11.65 -3.73 -25.92
C LEU A 214 -12.51 -4.03 -24.69
N GLY A 215 -12.01 -4.82 -23.73
CA GLY A 215 -12.73 -5.17 -22.51
C GLY A 215 -12.78 -4.07 -21.46
N ASN A 216 -12.19 -2.91 -21.74
CA ASN A 216 -12.23 -1.76 -20.84
C ASN A 216 -13.54 -0.97 -21.03
N VAL A 217 -14.19 -0.59 -19.93
CA VAL A 217 -15.37 0.30 -19.93
C VAL A 217 -15.09 1.63 -20.64
N GLU A 218 -13.85 2.10 -20.60
CA GLU A 218 -13.42 3.32 -21.30
C GLU A 218 -13.52 3.19 -22.83
N PHE A 219 -13.30 2.01 -23.40
CA PHE A 219 -13.49 1.79 -24.84
C PHE A 219 -14.95 2.01 -25.23
N PHE A 220 -15.89 1.43 -24.47
CA PHE A 220 -17.31 1.61 -24.72
C PHE A 220 -17.74 3.08 -24.59
N ARG A 221 -17.13 3.82 -23.64
CA ARG A 221 -17.34 5.27 -23.50
C ARG A 221 -16.85 6.04 -24.73
N VAL A 222 -15.64 5.76 -25.22
CA VAL A 222 -15.10 6.43 -26.42
C VAL A 222 -15.92 6.09 -27.67
N VAL A 223 -16.35 4.84 -27.82
CA VAL A 223 -17.19 4.41 -28.95
C VAL A 223 -18.56 5.08 -28.91
N SER A 224 -19.16 5.24 -27.73
CA SER A 224 -20.45 5.95 -27.60
C SER A 224 -20.31 7.44 -27.90
N GLU A 225 -19.24 8.10 -27.45
CA GLU A 225 -18.93 9.50 -27.78
C GLU A 225 -18.69 9.70 -29.30
N TYR A 226 -17.96 8.79 -29.95
CA TYR A 226 -17.74 8.83 -31.40
C TYR A 226 -19.04 8.58 -32.18
N ARG A 227 -19.86 7.63 -31.73
CA ARG A 227 -21.18 7.36 -32.32
C ARG A 227 -22.10 8.58 -32.20
N ALA A 228 -22.15 9.23 -31.05
CA ALA A 228 -22.92 10.45 -30.84
C ALA A 228 -22.44 11.59 -31.76
N SER A 229 -21.12 11.76 -31.87
CA SER A 229 -20.50 12.75 -32.78
C SER A 229 -20.81 12.47 -34.26
N LEU A 230 -20.80 11.20 -34.67
CA LEU A 230 -21.20 10.79 -36.02
C LEU A 230 -22.70 11.01 -36.27
N GLN A 231 -23.55 10.72 -35.30
CA GLN A 231 -24.99 10.98 -35.40
C GLN A 231 -25.28 12.48 -35.54
N GLN A 232 -24.56 13.34 -34.80
CA GLN A 232 -24.66 14.80 -34.94
C GLN A 232 -24.22 15.27 -36.34
N ARG A 233 -23.11 14.71 -36.87
CA ARG A 233 -22.65 15.04 -38.24
C ARG A 233 -23.53 14.49 -39.35
N MET A 234 -24.20 13.36 -39.12
CA MET A 234 -25.15 12.77 -40.07
C MET A 234 -26.52 13.46 -40.04
N ASN A 235 -26.84 14.18 -38.96
CA ASN A 235 -28.09 14.93 -38.83
C ASN A 235 -27.86 16.46 -38.72
N PRO A 236 -27.17 17.09 -39.68
CA PRO A 236 -26.90 18.53 -39.64
C PRO A 236 -28.14 19.39 -39.94
N LYS A 237 -29.31 18.79 -40.21
CA LYS A 237 -30.50 19.45 -40.76
C LYS A 237 -31.68 19.59 -39.78
N GLN A 238 -31.53 19.25 -38.50
CA GLN A 238 -32.63 19.30 -37.54
C GLN A 238 -32.56 20.48 -36.54
N GLU A 239 -31.41 21.13 -36.38
CA GLU A 239 -31.31 22.32 -35.49
C GLU A 239 -31.67 23.65 -36.18
N GLU A 240 -31.76 23.71 -37.51
CA GLU A 240 -32.09 24.96 -38.23
C GLU A 240 -33.60 25.19 -38.44
N HIS A 241 -34.47 24.20 -38.15
CA HIS A 241 -35.93 24.32 -38.36
C HIS A 241 -36.75 24.58 -37.08
N ALA A 242 -36.10 24.82 -35.93
CA ALA A 242 -36.79 25.19 -34.69
C ALA A 242 -36.97 26.72 -34.51
N PHE A 243 -36.63 27.52 -35.53
CA PHE A 243 -36.66 28.99 -35.49
C PHE A 243 -37.62 29.63 -36.50
N GLU A 244 -38.69 28.92 -36.89
CA GLU A 244 -39.71 29.44 -37.81
C GLU A 244 -41.10 29.43 -37.15
N SER A 245 -41.44 30.55 -36.52
CA SER A 245 -42.75 30.86 -35.94
C SER A 245 -43.80 31.09 -37.03
N PRO A 246 -44.98 30.44 -37.00
CA PRO A 246 -46.15 30.82 -37.80
C PRO A 246 -47.07 31.82 -37.06
N PRO A 247 -47.85 32.64 -37.79
CA PRO A 247 -48.38 33.95 -37.36
C PRO A 247 -49.73 33.88 -36.60
N PRO A 248 -50.17 34.97 -35.93
CA PRO A 248 -51.34 34.96 -35.05
C PRO A 248 -52.65 35.17 -35.83
N PRO A 249 -53.78 34.58 -35.39
CA PRO A 249 -55.10 35.01 -35.82
C PRO A 249 -55.87 35.77 -34.72
N ASP A 250 -56.62 36.74 -35.20
CA ASP A 250 -57.37 37.80 -34.53
C ASP A 250 -58.59 37.39 -33.68
N VAL A 251 -58.81 38.21 -32.65
CA VAL A 251 -60.07 38.87 -32.20
C VAL A 251 -61.32 38.03 -31.87
N GLY A 252 -61.74 38.16 -30.60
CA GLY A 252 -63.11 38.03 -30.10
C GLY A 252 -63.19 37.03 -28.93
N GLY A 253 -63.65 37.33 -27.72
CA GLY A 253 -64.25 38.49 -27.09
C GLY A 253 -64.98 37.99 -25.83
N LYS A 254 -64.88 38.74 -24.73
CA LYS A 254 -65.84 38.83 -23.61
C LYS A 254 -65.73 37.85 -22.41
N ASP A 255 -65.14 38.39 -21.35
CA ASP A 255 -65.53 38.41 -19.92
C ASP A 255 -66.20 37.18 -19.25
N GLY A 256 -65.60 36.73 -18.13
CA GLY A 256 -66.20 35.78 -17.19
C GLY A 256 -65.28 35.41 -16.01
N LEU A 257 -65.24 36.28 -15.01
CA LEU A 257 -64.78 36.07 -13.63
C LEU A 257 -65.32 34.76 -13.00
N MET A 258 -64.47 33.92 -12.37
CA MET A 258 -64.48 33.56 -10.93
C MET A 258 -63.60 32.32 -10.62
N ASP A 259 -62.50 32.57 -9.90
CA ASP A 259 -62.04 31.95 -8.64
C ASP A 259 -61.98 30.41 -8.45
N SER A 260 -60.78 29.89 -8.12
CA SER A 260 -60.53 28.78 -7.16
C SER A 260 -59.03 28.54 -6.89
N THR A 261 -58.55 29.16 -5.81
CA THR A 261 -57.68 28.64 -4.72
C THR A 261 -56.29 28.01 -5.01
N PRO A 262 -55.20 28.59 -4.46
CA PRO A 262 -53.85 28.04 -4.39
C PRO A 262 -53.46 27.53 -2.97
N ALA A 263 -52.58 26.52 -2.88
CA ALA A 263 -51.84 26.19 -1.66
C ALA A 263 -50.57 25.37 -1.99
N LEU A 264 -49.39 25.91 -1.64
CA LEU A 264 -48.31 25.21 -0.93
C LEU A 264 -47.25 26.25 -0.49
N THR A 265 -46.97 26.20 0.80
CA THR A 265 -46.30 27.12 1.73
C THR A 265 -44.78 27.31 1.58
N PRO A 266 -44.26 28.51 1.92
CA PRO A 266 -42.90 28.73 2.40
C PRO A 266 -42.89 29.31 3.84
N THR A 267 -42.20 28.64 4.78
CA THR A 267 -41.98 29.03 6.19
C THR A 267 -40.83 28.12 6.70
N GLU A 268 -39.77 28.51 7.41
CA GLU A 268 -39.44 29.64 8.28
C GLU A 268 -37.91 29.79 8.39
N ASP A 269 -37.44 31.04 8.46
CA ASP A 269 -36.14 31.46 8.99
C ASP A 269 -35.97 31.07 10.46
N LEU A 270 -34.82 30.51 10.87
CA LEU A 270 -34.25 30.70 12.22
C LEU A 270 -32.72 30.47 12.22
N THR A 271 -31.98 31.59 12.20
CA THR A 271 -30.72 31.94 12.90
C THR A 271 -29.70 30.83 13.27
N PRO A 272 -28.47 30.87 12.73
CA PRO A 272 -27.33 30.09 13.23
C PRO A 272 -26.79 30.72 14.53
N GLY A 273 -27.21 30.18 15.68
CA GLY A 273 -26.72 30.58 17.00
C GLY A 273 -25.38 29.92 17.35
N SER A 274 -24.35 30.77 17.52
CA SER A 274 -23.18 30.63 18.39
C SER A 274 -22.67 29.21 18.67
N VAL A 275 -21.67 28.79 17.89
CA VAL A 275 -20.74 27.74 18.32
C VAL A 275 -19.61 28.46 19.05
N GLU A 276 -19.65 28.47 20.38
CA GLU A 276 -18.48 28.86 21.17
C GLU A 276 -17.35 27.87 20.89
N GLU A 277 -16.18 28.41 20.54
CA GLU A 277 -14.90 27.74 20.46
C GLU A 277 -14.60 27.06 21.80
N ALA A 278 -14.83 25.75 21.86
CA ALA A 278 -14.29 24.94 22.93
C ALA A 278 -12.80 24.73 22.65
N GLU A 279 -12.00 25.51 23.39
CA GLU A 279 -10.54 25.53 23.46
C GLU A 279 -9.93 24.12 23.29
N GLU A 280 -8.98 24.00 22.35
CA GLU A 280 -8.07 22.88 22.30
C GLU A 280 -7.20 22.93 23.55
N ALA A 281 -7.51 22.06 24.53
CA ALA A 281 -6.65 21.82 25.67
C ALA A 281 -5.26 21.45 25.18
N GLU A 282 -4.27 22.26 25.60
CA GLU A 282 -2.85 22.06 25.32
C GLU A 282 -2.40 20.64 25.69
N PRO A 283 -1.46 20.05 24.95
CA PRO A 283 -1.01 18.70 25.19
C PRO A 283 -0.34 18.64 26.56
N ASP A 284 -0.87 17.77 27.43
CA ASP A 284 -0.30 17.47 28.73
C ASP A 284 1.21 17.17 28.58
N GLU A 285 2.03 18.09 29.09
CA GLU A 285 3.48 17.98 29.30
C GLU A 285 3.75 16.91 30.38
N GLU A 286 3.43 15.65 30.10
CA GLU A 286 3.78 14.50 30.96
C GLU A 286 4.06 13.25 30.12
N PHE A 287 4.92 13.37 29.10
CA PHE A 287 5.64 12.21 28.57
C PHE A 287 6.91 12.00 29.39
N LYS A 288 6.74 11.40 30.57
CA LYS A 288 7.85 10.76 31.29
C LYS A 288 8.31 9.59 30.43
N ASP A 289 9.50 9.70 29.86
CA ASP A 289 10.12 8.70 29.00
C ASP A 289 10.24 7.34 29.73
N ALA A 290 9.23 6.49 29.55
CA ALA A 290 9.13 5.16 30.16
C ALA A 290 10.19 4.17 29.65
N ILE A 291 11.11 4.60 28.78
CA ILE A 291 12.27 3.84 28.35
C ILE A 291 13.33 3.81 29.48
N GLU A 292 13.39 4.84 30.33
CA GLU A 292 14.33 4.92 31.46
C GLU A 292 13.80 4.17 32.71
N GLU A 293 12.49 4.22 32.99
CA GLU A 293 11.86 3.39 34.04
C GLU A 293 11.90 1.88 33.72
N THR A 294 11.92 1.51 32.44
CA THR A 294 12.06 0.10 32.02
C THR A 294 13.49 -0.43 32.20
N HIS A 295 14.50 0.45 32.22
CA HIS A 295 15.89 0.07 32.50
C HIS A 295 16.17 -0.01 34.01
N LEU A 296 15.44 0.75 34.83
CA LEU A 296 15.59 0.78 36.28
C LEU A 296 14.91 -0.42 36.96
N VAL A 297 13.72 -0.83 36.51
CA VAL A 297 12.98 -1.99 37.08
C VAL A 297 13.60 -3.35 36.70
N VAL A 298 14.49 -3.41 35.69
CA VAL A 298 15.19 -4.64 35.30
C VAL A 298 16.51 -4.83 36.05
N LEU A 299 17.02 -3.79 36.73
CA LEU A 299 18.27 -3.84 37.49
C LEU A 299 18.07 -4.08 39.00
N GLU A 300 16.83 -4.04 39.50
CA GLU A 300 16.54 -4.12 40.94
C GLU A 300 16.17 -5.54 41.45
N ASP A 301 16.31 -6.59 40.63
CA ASP A 301 15.88 -7.96 41.00
C ASP A 301 17.04 -8.99 41.00
N ASP A 302 18.29 -8.53 41.14
CA ASP A 302 19.52 -9.36 41.10
C ASP A 302 20.43 -9.17 42.33
N GLU A 303 19.88 -9.13 43.55
CA GLU A 303 20.68 -9.04 44.79
C GLU A 303 20.10 -9.93 45.93
N GLY A 304 20.78 -11.05 46.21
CA GLY A 304 20.67 -11.89 47.43
C GLY A 304 19.90 -13.21 47.26
N ALA A 305 20.39 -14.40 47.61
CA ALA A 305 21.52 -14.88 48.41
C ALA A 305 21.75 -16.41 48.13
N PRO A 306 22.89 -17.02 48.53
CA PRO A 306 23.40 -18.30 47.98
C PRO A 306 22.98 -19.61 48.72
N CYS A 307 23.15 -20.75 48.02
CA CYS A 307 22.83 -22.17 48.33
C CYS A 307 23.42 -22.75 49.66
N PRO A 308 23.07 -23.99 50.10
CA PRO A 308 23.62 -25.28 49.54
C PRO A 308 22.58 -26.46 49.50
N ALA A 309 22.59 -27.39 48.53
CA ALA A 309 23.41 -28.61 48.32
C ALA A 309 22.99 -29.87 49.11
N GLU A 310 22.27 -30.78 48.44
CA GLU A 310 22.10 -32.26 48.62
C GLU A 310 20.84 -32.67 47.81
N ASP A 311 20.68 -33.75 47.06
CA ASP A 311 21.49 -34.93 46.74
C ASP A 311 20.90 -35.58 45.46
N GLU A 312 21.72 -36.39 44.77
CA GLU A 312 21.39 -37.49 43.84
C GLU A 312 20.51 -37.30 42.57
N LEU A 313 21.23 -37.22 41.43
CA LEU A 313 21.20 -38.21 40.33
C LEU A 313 19.83 -38.74 39.83
N ALA A 314 19.32 -38.17 38.72
CA ALA A 314 18.93 -38.94 37.53
C ALA A 314 18.44 -38.04 36.37
N LEU A 315 18.99 -38.31 35.19
CA LEU A 315 18.43 -38.04 33.87
C LEU A 315 18.43 -36.59 33.34
N GLN A 316 19.53 -36.30 32.63
CA GLN A 316 19.59 -35.35 31.51
C GLN A 316 18.39 -35.54 30.56
N ASP A 317 17.51 -34.55 30.49
CA ASP A 317 17.01 -33.94 29.26
C ASP A 317 16.10 -32.75 29.67
N ASN A 318 15.85 -31.77 28.81
CA ASN A 318 14.84 -30.68 28.98
C ASN A 318 15.28 -29.30 29.54
N GLY A 319 16.54 -28.89 29.43
CA GLY A 319 16.95 -27.49 29.71
C GLY A 319 16.51 -26.44 28.68
N PHE A 320 16.13 -26.86 27.46
CA PHE A 320 15.86 -25.95 26.34
C PHE A 320 14.36 -25.69 26.07
N LEU A 321 13.49 -26.60 26.52
CA LEU A 321 12.04 -26.45 26.38
C LEU A 321 11.44 -25.53 27.45
N SER A 322 11.91 -25.63 28.69
CA SER A 322 11.50 -24.75 29.80
C SER A 322 11.76 -23.27 29.51
N LYS A 323 12.94 -22.93 28.95
CA LYS A 323 13.28 -21.54 28.59
C LYS A 323 12.38 -20.99 27.48
N ASN A 324 11.97 -21.84 26.53
CA ASN A 324 11.03 -21.48 25.46
C ASN A 324 9.59 -21.26 25.98
N GLU A 325 9.18 -21.95 27.04
CA GLU A 325 7.88 -21.73 27.70
C GLU A 325 7.85 -20.43 28.51
N VAL A 326 8.94 -20.12 29.22
CA VAL A 326 9.09 -18.83 29.90
C VAL A 326 9.15 -17.68 28.90
N LEU A 327 9.82 -17.87 27.76
CA LEU A 327 9.82 -16.88 26.66
C LEU A 327 8.42 -16.71 26.05
N ARG A 328 7.69 -17.81 25.78
CA ARG A 328 6.31 -17.72 25.27
C ARG A 328 5.36 -17.04 26.25
N SER A 329 5.43 -17.35 27.54
CA SER A 329 4.58 -16.69 28.56
C SER A 329 4.91 -15.21 28.73
N LYS A 330 6.20 -14.83 28.66
CA LYS A 330 6.64 -13.43 28.67
C LYS A 330 6.17 -12.67 27.44
N VAL A 331 6.27 -13.26 26.24
CA VAL A 331 5.77 -12.67 24.99
C VAL A 331 4.23 -12.61 24.98
N SER A 332 3.52 -13.61 25.52
CA SER A 332 2.07 -13.56 25.68
C SER A 332 1.62 -12.45 26.64
N ARG A 333 2.30 -12.29 27.78
CA ARG A 333 2.01 -11.18 28.71
C ARG A 333 2.35 -9.82 28.10
N LEU A 334 3.44 -9.72 27.34
CA LEU A 334 3.81 -8.52 26.59
C LEU A 334 2.79 -8.19 25.52
N THR A 335 2.38 -9.17 24.70
CA THR A 335 1.39 -8.97 23.64
C THR A 335 0.03 -8.65 24.23
N GLU A 336 -0.37 -9.23 25.35
CA GLU A 336 -1.62 -8.86 26.02
C GLU A 336 -1.58 -7.45 26.61
N ARG A 337 -0.45 -7.04 27.21
CA ARG A 337 -0.26 -5.65 27.69
C ARG A 337 -0.23 -4.65 26.53
N LEU A 338 0.38 -5.00 25.40
CA LEU A 338 0.36 -4.19 24.17
C LEU A 338 -1.06 -4.13 23.57
N ARG A 339 -1.79 -5.25 23.57
CA ARG A 339 -3.19 -5.33 23.11
C ARG A 339 -4.15 -4.51 24.00
N LYS A 340 -3.82 -4.33 25.28
CA LYS A 340 -4.56 -3.46 26.21
C LYS A 340 -4.23 -1.97 26.02
N ARG A 341 -3.05 -1.60 25.50
CA ARG A 341 -2.68 -0.19 25.25
C ARG A 341 -2.97 0.29 23.83
N TYR A 342 -2.94 -0.59 22.83
CA TYR A 342 -3.28 -0.27 21.44
C TYR A 342 -4.66 -0.84 21.10
N PRO A 343 -5.69 0.00 20.90
CA PRO A 343 -6.99 -0.47 20.42
C PRO A 343 -6.76 -1.18 19.09
N THR A 344 -7.05 -2.48 19.06
CA THR A 344 -6.93 -3.30 17.86
C THR A 344 -7.81 -2.69 16.78
N ASN A 345 -7.16 -2.26 15.69
CA ASN A 345 -7.78 -1.83 14.44
C ASN A 345 -8.40 -0.39 14.45
N ASN A 346 -7.67 0.57 13.87
CA ASN A 346 -8.18 1.93 13.56
C ASN A 346 -9.08 1.97 12.31
N PHE A 347 -9.35 0.85 11.65
CA PHE A 347 -10.22 0.83 10.46
C PHE A 347 -11.69 0.88 10.84
N GLY A 348 -12.46 1.62 10.02
CA GLY A 348 -13.91 1.77 10.12
C GLY A 348 -14.36 3.23 10.16
N ASN A 349 -15.67 3.41 10.25
CA ASN A 349 -16.34 4.70 10.31
C ASN A 349 -17.15 4.78 11.61
N CYS A 350 -17.30 6.00 12.14
CA CYS A 350 -18.15 6.24 13.29
C CYS A 350 -19.61 5.83 13.00
N THR A 351 -20.21 4.98 13.84
CA THR A 351 -21.60 4.52 13.62
C THR A 351 -22.63 5.65 13.70
N GLY A 352 -22.32 6.77 14.38
CA GLY A 352 -23.24 7.90 14.53
C GLY A 352 -23.17 8.95 13.42
N CYS A 353 -21.97 9.27 12.93
CA CYS A 353 -21.77 10.35 11.94
C CYS A 353 -20.98 9.91 10.70
N SER A 354 -20.73 8.62 10.54
CA SER A 354 -19.97 7.99 9.44
C SER A 354 -18.56 8.55 9.20
N ALA A 355 -18.01 9.36 10.11
CA ALA A 355 -16.66 9.89 10.01
C ALA A 355 -15.61 8.78 10.09
N THR A 356 -14.68 8.75 9.13
CA THR A 356 -13.55 7.82 9.09
C THR A 356 -12.59 8.08 10.25
N PHE A 357 -12.16 7.01 10.92
CA PHE A 357 -11.15 7.11 11.98
C PHE A 357 -9.77 7.38 11.37
N SER A 358 -8.98 8.21 12.06
CA SER A 358 -7.62 8.58 11.65
C SER A 358 -6.76 8.82 12.87
N VAL A 359 -5.46 9.10 12.69
CA VAL A 359 -4.55 9.47 13.79
C VAL A 359 -5.09 10.68 14.58
N LEU A 360 -5.73 11.63 13.89
CA LEU A 360 -6.38 12.80 14.50
C LEU A 360 -7.73 12.45 15.15
N LYS A 361 -8.51 11.55 14.53
CA LYS A 361 -9.87 11.19 14.99
C LYS A 361 -9.86 9.80 15.64
N LYS A 362 -9.51 9.76 16.92
CA LYS A 362 -9.47 8.54 17.73
C LYS A 362 -10.83 7.82 17.80
N ARG A 363 -10.80 6.49 17.66
CA ARG A 363 -11.95 5.59 17.83
C ARG A 363 -12.24 5.39 19.32
N ARG A 364 -13.49 5.61 19.73
CA ARG A 364 -14.02 5.28 21.07
C ARG A 364 -15.09 4.18 20.94
N SER A 365 -15.21 3.31 21.92
CA SER A 365 -16.26 2.29 21.97
C SER A 365 -17.32 2.68 22.99
N CYS A 366 -18.60 2.59 22.61
CA CYS A 366 -19.70 2.84 23.54
C CYS A 366 -19.77 1.71 24.58
N SER A 367 -19.82 2.05 25.88
CA SER A 367 -19.86 1.04 26.94
C SER A 367 -21.15 0.21 26.98
N ASN A 368 -22.25 0.71 26.41
CA ASN A 368 -23.54 0.01 26.41
C ASN A 368 -23.70 -0.90 25.16
N CYS A 369 -23.58 -0.34 23.95
CA CYS A 369 -23.81 -1.11 22.72
C CYS A 369 -22.55 -1.70 22.08
N GLY A 370 -21.34 -1.40 22.58
CA GLY A 370 -20.07 -1.91 22.04
C GLY A 370 -19.64 -1.32 20.69
N ASN A 371 -20.52 -0.59 19.99
CA ASN A 371 -20.23 0.02 18.69
C ASN A 371 -19.19 1.15 18.77
N SER A 372 -18.62 1.48 17.62
CA SER A 372 -17.49 2.40 17.48
C SER A 372 -17.90 3.80 17.05
N PHE A 373 -17.43 4.81 17.77
CA PHE A 373 -17.82 6.19 17.60
C PHE A 373 -16.60 7.12 17.66
N CYS A 374 -16.74 8.32 17.08
CA CYS A 374 -15.77 9.39 17.32
C CYS A 374 -16.02 10.06 18.68
N SER A 375 -15.08 10.89 19.13
CA SER A 375 -15.19 11.64 20.39
C SER A 375 -16.49 12.43 20.53
N ARG A 376 -16.99 13.03 19.44
CA ARG A 376 -18.25 13.79 19.42
C ARG A 376 -19.49 12.93 19.58
N CYS A 377 -19.50 11.72 19.02
CA CYS A 377 -20.66 10.83 19.09
C CYS A 377 -20.69 9.98 20.37
N CYS A 378 -19.56 9.81 21.05
CA CYS A 378 -19.43 9.09 22.33
C CYS A 378 -18.81 10.00 23.40
N SER A 379 -19.60 11.01 23.78
CA SER A 379 -19.26 12.04 24.76
C SER A 379 -20.19 12.04 25.98
N PHE A 380 -21.26 11.25 25.97
CA PHE A 380 -22.26 11.24 27.04
C PHE A 380 -21.81 10.35 28.19
N LYS A 381 -21.83 10.89 29.42
CA LYS A 381 -21.49 10.14 30.63
C LYS A 381 -22.76 9.62 31.30
N VAL A 382 -22.81 8.32 31.58
CA VAL A 382 -23.90 7.68 32.34
C VAL A 382 -23.32 6.91 33.53
N PRO A 383 -24.01 6.84 34.68
CA PRO A 383 -23.56 6.03 35.81
C PRO A 383 -23.59 4.55 35.44
N LYS A 384 -22.62 3.76 35.92
CA LYS A 384 -22.60 2.30 35.64
C LYS A 384 -23.85 1.59 36.13
N SER A 385 -24.49 2.12 37.18
CA SER A 385 -25.76 1.62 37.71
C SER A 385 -26.90 1.63 36.68
N SER A 386 -26.92 2.56 35.72
CA SER A 386 -27.99 2.61 34.70
C SER A 386 -27.90 1.47 33.69
N MET A 387 -26.75 0.80 33.57
CA MET A 387 -26.57 -0.38 32.69
C MET A 387 -26.86 -1.71 33.41
N GLY A 388 -27.41 -1.67 34.63
CA GLY A 388 -27.77 -2.86 35.42
C GLY A 388 -26.71 -3.36 36.39
N ALA A 389 -25.62 -2.61 36.59
CA ALA A 389 -24.62 -2.95 37.61
C ALA A 389 -25.12 -2.59 39.02
N THR A 390 -25.19 -3.58 39.91
CA THR A 390 -25.76 -3.44 41.28
C THR A 390 -24.73 -3.22 42.38
N ALA A 391 -23.43 -3.25 42.07
CA ALA A 391 -22.37 -3.01 43.05
C ALA A 391 -22.42 -1.55 43.58
N PRO A 392 -22.15 -1.29 44.87
CA PRO A 392 -22.17 0.07 45.42
C PRO A 392 -21.19 1.01 44.73
N GLU A 393 -20.07 0.50 44.21
CA GLU A 393 -19.09 1.26 43.41
C GLU A 393 -19.69 1.75 42.07
N ALA A 394 -20.64 1.01 41.49
CA ALA A 394 -21.26 1.34 40.21
C ALA A 394 -22.14 2.60 40.26
N GLN A 395 -22.52 3.06 41.47
CA GLN A 395 -23.21 4.33 41.65
C GLN A 395 -22.27 5.54 41.54
N ARG A 396 -20.97 5.35 41.77
CA ARG A 396 -19.96 6.42 41.74
C ARG A 396 -19.22 6.48 40.41
N GLU A 397 -19.10 5.35 39.72
CA GLU A 397 -18.38 5.27 38.45
C GLU A 397 -19.26 5.66 37.25
N THR A 398 -18.76 6.54 36.39
CA THR A 398 -19.39 6.92 35.12
C THR A 398 -18.65 6.32 33.94
N VAL A 399 -19.39 6.00 32.88
CA VAL A 399 -18.84 5.52 31.61
C VAL A 399 -19.35 6.35 30.44
N PHE A 400 -18.60 6.34 29.33
CA PHE A 400 -19.01 7.02 28.12
C PHE A 400 -19.88 6.13 27.22
N VAL A 401 -20.99 6.69 26.76
CA VAL A 401 -21.93 6.06 25.83
C VAL A 401 -22.22 6.96 24.64
N CYS A 402 -22.78 6.37 23.57
CA CYS A 402 -23.23 7.13 22.41
C CYS A 402 -24.56 7.85 22.67
N ALA A 403 -24.88 8.83 21.83
CA ALA A 403 -26.11 9.62 21.95
C ALA A 403 -27.38 8.77 22.05
N SER A 404 -27.50 7.72 21.23
CA SER A 404 -28.66 6.83 21.23
C SER A 404 -28.78 6.02 22.51
N CYS A 405 -27.68 5.46 23.01
CA CYS A 405 -27.67 4.75 24.29
C CYS A 405 -27.93 5.69 25.47
N ASN A 406 -27.42 6.92 25.43
CA ASN A 406 -27.71 7.91 26.46
C ASN A 406 -29.23 8.17 26.57
N GLN A 407 -29.91 8.40 25.45
CA GLN A 407 -31.37 8.61 25.43
C GLN A 407 -32.18 7.40 25.92
N THR A 408 -31.63 6.19 25.78
CA THR A 408 -32.27 4.96 26.26
C THR A 408 -32.06 4.76 27.76
N LEU A 409 -30.87 5.10 28.27
CA LEU A 409 -30.49 4.92 29.67
C LEU A 409 -30.89 6.09 30.58
N SER A 410 -31.21 7.26 30.00
CA SER A 410 -31.63 8.45 30.74
C SER A 410 -33.14 8.54 30.96
N LYS A 411 -33.91 7.54 30.51
CA LYS A 411 -35.34 7.36 30.84
C LYS A 411 -35.46 6.51 32.08
#